data_AF-A0AAN7WP53-F1
#
_entry.id   AF-A0AAN7WP53-F1
#
_cell.length_a   1.000
_cell.length_b   1.000
_cell.length_c   1.000
_cell.angle_alpha   90.00
_cell.angle_beta   90.00
_cell.angle_gamma   90.00
#
_symmetry.space_group_name_H-M   'P 1'
#
loop_
_entity.id
_entity.type
_entity.pdbx_description
1 polymer ?
#
loop_
_entity_poly.entity_id
_entity_poly.type
_entity_poly.pdbx_seq_one_letter_code
_entity_poly.pdbx_strand_id
1 'polypeptide(L)'
;MSGLLSILFSILLIFLVTKWMLNNGDSHPSTKRLSESNELSQSNQTRNRRINPPVNTALVQQVQAVAPILHVEQIKYALRLNHNNVHVVIENYLNGVEFPFPPGFTPSPRPVNLNHANVVNGNDNNTDPRKISNIKQDNLLTKYNVTDDMFSNVIEFDHPMDLLQRKQYMIYKARQDMKQRLSNNDPKWVSLLQ
;
A
#
# COMPACT_ATOMS: atom_id res chain seq x y z
N MET A 1 -10.20 -26.53 54.42
CA MET A 1 -8.87 -26.89 53.87
C MET A 1 -8.90 -27.23 52.38
N SER A 2 -10.01 -27.75 51.82
CA SER A 2 -10.14 -28.06 50.38
C SER A 2 -10.13 -26.84 49.44
N GLY A 3 -10.64 -25.69 49.88
CA GLY A 3 -10.70 -24.47 49.06
C GLY A 3 -9.33 -23.89 48.70
N LEU A 4 -8.38 -23.87 49.65
CA LEU A 4 -7.02 -23.36 49.40
C LEU A 4 -6.23 -24.24 48.43
N LEU A 5 -6.46 -25.56 48.47
CA LEU A 5 -5.83 -26.53 47.57
C LEU A 5 -6.31 -26.34 46.12
N SER A 6 -7.61 -26.08 45.94
CA SER A 6 -8.20 -25.79 44.63
C SER A 6 -7.65 -24.51 44.01
N ILE A 7 -7.49 -23.46 44.82
CA ILE A 7 -6.93 -22.17 44.37
C ILE A 7 -5.47 -22.33 43.92
N LEU A 8 -4.65 -23.04 44.69
CA LEU A 8 -3.26 -23.33 44.32
C LEU A 8 -3.17 -24.13 43.02
N PHE A 9 -4.05 -25.12 42.84
CA PHE A 9 -4.08 -25.92 41.63
C PHE A 9 -4.50 -25.11 40.39
N SER A 10 -5.49 -24.23 40.56
CA SER A 10 -5.94 -23.29 39.51
C SER A 10 -4.81 -22.35 39.06
N ILE A 11 -4.08 -21.76 39.99
CA ILE A 11 -2.94 -20.87 39.69
C ILE A 11 -1.85 -21.63 38.91
N LEU A 12 -1.55 -22.86 39.32
CA LEU A 12 -0.54 -23.68 38.66
C LEU A 12 -0.97 -24.05 37.23
N LEU A 13 -2.24 -24.34 37.01
CA LEU A 13 -2.80 -24.66 35.70
C LEU A 13 -2.78 -23.45 34.75
N ILE A 14 -3.16 -22.27 35.25
CA ILE A 14 -3.08 -21.00 34.49
C ILE A 14 -1.63 -20.68 34.12
N PHE A 15 -0.69 -20.87 35.06
CA PHE A 15 0.73 -20.68 34.79
C PHE A 15 1.24 -21.63 33.71
N LEU A 16 0.86 -22.90 33.77
CA LEU A 16 1.26 -23.91 32.78
C LEU A 16 0.74 -23.58 31.38
N VAL A 17 -0.54 -23.18 31.27
CA VAL A 17 -1.16 -22.79 29.98
C VAL A 17 -0.49 -21.53 29.43
N THR A 18 -0.25 -20.53 30.28
CA THR A 18 0.44 -19.30 29.86
C THR A 18 1.85 -19.59 29.37
N LYS A 19 2.61 -20.41 30.12
CA LYS A 19 3.96 -20.81 29.73
C LYS A 19 3.91 -21.60 28.41
N TRP A 20 2.99 -22.54 28.26
CA TRP A 20 2.86 -23.33 27.04
C TRP A 20 2.51 -22.47 25.82
N MET A 21 1.58 -21.52 25.96
CA MET A 21 1.14 -20.65 24.86
C MET A 21 2.22 -19.66 24.42
N LEU A 22 3.00 -19.10 25.36
CA LEU A 22 4.13 -18.23 25.01
C LEU A 22 5.32 -18.99 24.40
N ASN A 23 5.53 -20.25 24.78
CA ASN A 23 6.68 -21.03 24.32
C ASN A 23 6.44 -21.76 23.00
N ASN A 24 5.18 -21.96 22.62
CA ASN A 24 4.76 -22.52 21.33
C ASN A 24 4.34 -21.46 20.31
N GLY A 25 4.49 -20.17 20.65
CA GLY A 25 4.34 -19.10 19.69
C GLY A 25 5.41 -19.23 18.61
N ASP A 26 5.03 -19.80 17.47
CA ASP A 26 5.84 -19.91 16.27
C ASP A 26 6.53 -18.56 16.02
N SER A 27 7.83 -18.54 16.30
CA SER A 27 8.68 -17.38 16.05
C SER A 27 8.81 -17.24 14.55
N HIS A 28 7.86 -16.56 13.93
CA HIS A 28 7.90 -16.29 12.50
C HIS A 28 9.26 -15.62 12.16
N PRO A 29 10.00 -16.12 11.16
CA PRO A 29 11.30 -15.57 10.76
C PRO A 29 11.23 -14.12 10.24
N SER A 30 10.04 -13.53 10.14
CA SER A 30 9.82 -12.14 9.77
C SER A 30 10.10 -11.14 10.90
N THR A 31 10.13 -11.54 12.18
CA THR A 31 10.43 -10.63 13.31
C THR A 31 11.92 -10.57 13.67
N LYS A 32 12.76 -11.47 13.12
CA LYS A 32 14.21 -11.49 13.37
C LYS A 32 15.03 -10.47 12.58
N ARG A 33 14.41 -9.63 11.74
CA ARG A 33 15.11 -8.67 10.86
C ARG A 33 15.35 -7.27 11.46
N LEU A 34 15.17 -7.08 12.77
CA LEU A 34 15.32 -5.76 13.40
C LEU A 34 16.61 -5.57 14.22
N SER A 35 17.52 -6.56 14.29
CA SER A 35 18.76 -6.44 15.08
C SER A 35 20.08 -6.54 14.28
N GLU A 36 20.04 -6.68 12.97
CA GLU A 36 21.25 -6.89 12.15
C GLU A 36 21.23 -6.02 10.88
N SER A 37 21.13 -4.71 11.07
CA SER A 37 21.35 -3.74 9.99
C SER A 37 21.86 -2.44 10.59
N ASN A 38 23.02 -2.51 11.23
CA ASN A 38 23.67 -1.32 11.75
C ASN A 38 25.18 -1.34 11.55
N GLU A 39 25.69 -1.94 10.47
CA GLU A 39 27.10 -1.76 10.11
C GLU A 39 27.28 -1.60 8.58
N LEU A 40 28.10 -0.61 8.24
CA LEU A 40 28.65 -0.24 6.92
C LEU A 40 27.74 0.47 5.90
N SER A 41 27.84 1.80 5.91
CA SER A 41 28.01 2.63 4.70
C SER A 41 28.47 4.04 5.10
N GLN A 42 29.78 4.19 5.34
CA GLN A 42 30.42 5.50 5.48
C GLN A 42 30.89 5.96 4.11
N SER A 43 30.04 6.71 3.40
CA SER A 43 30.44 7.49 2.24
C SER A 43 30.71 8.92 2.70
N ASN A 44 31.96 9.34 2.59
CA ASN A 44 32.42 10.70 2.88
C ASN A 44 31.77 11.71 1.91
N GLN A 45 30.75 12.42 2.38
CA GLN A 45 30.35 13.71 1.83
C GLN A 45 30.39 14.77 2.93
N THR A 46 31.50 15.49 2.97
CA THR A 46 31.67 16.73 3.72
C THR A 46 30.77 17.81 3.12
N ARG A 47 29.56 17.95 3.67
CA ARG A 47 28.78 19.17 3.56
C ARG A 47 28.45 19.67 4.96
N ASN A 48 29.08 20.79 5.29
CA ASN A 48 28.83 21.61 6.48
C ASN A 48 27.33 21.99 6.51
N ARG A 49 26.50 21.14 7.11
CA ARG A 49 25.07 21.37 7.28
C ARG A 49 24.80 21.32 8.77
N ARG A 50 24.30 22.44 9.30
CA ARG A 50 23.92 22.65 10.70
C ARG A 50 23.42 21.35 11.32
N ILE A 51 24.09 20.94 12.38
CA ILE A 51 23.89 19.69 13.13
C ILE A 51 22.52 19.77 13.80
N ASN A 52 21.47 19.50 13.02
CA ASN A 52 20.20 19.12 13.58
C ASN A 52 20.26 17.61 13.82
N PRO A 53 19.87 17.13 15.00
CA PRO A 53 19.95 15.72 15.33
C PRO A 53 19.21 14.89 14.26
N PRO A 54 19.80 13.76 13.81
CA PRO A 54 19.13 12.88 12.87
C PRO A 54 17.84 12.36 13.50
N VAL A 55 16.73 12.49 12.77
CA VAL A 55 15.45 11.89 13.17
C VAL A 55 15.49 10.43 12.79
N ASN A 56 15.28 9.53 13.75
CA ASN A 56 15.27 8.09 13.50
C ASN A 56 14.08 7.73 12.59
N THR A 57 14.33 6.90 11.57
CA THR A 57 13.32 6.42 10.62
C THR A 57 12.20 5.64 11.30
N ALA A 58 12.50 4.94 12.41
CA ALA A 58 11.50 4.22 13.21
C ALA A 58 10.42 5.16 13.78
N LEU A 59 10.82 6.34 14.26
CA LEU A 59 9.88 7.33 14.82
C LEU A 59 8.97 7.90 13.73
N VAL A 60 9.53 8.16 12.55
CA VAL A 60 8.76 8.62 11.38
C VAL A 60 7.73 7.57 10.98
N GLN A 61 8.11 6.30 10.96
CA GLN A 61 7.20 5.20 10.62
C GLN A 61 6.07 5.05 11.64
N GLN A 62 6.35 5.22 12.93
CA GLN A 62 5.33 5.18 13.98
C GLN A 62 4.30 6.29 13.81
N VAL A 63 4.73 7.52 13.54
CA VAL A 63 3.82 8.64 13.24
C VAL A 63 3.05 8.37 11.94
N GLN A 64 3.72 7.89 10.88
CA GLN A 64 3.10 7.63 9.58
C GLN A 64 2.00 6.55 9.66
N ALA A 65 2.13 5.57 10.56
CA ALA A 65 1.12 4.55 10.78
C ALA A 65 -0.20 5.14 11.33
N VAL A 66 -0.12 6.21 12.13
CA VAL A 66 -1.29 6.91 12.68
C VAL A 66 -1.76 8.04 11.76
N ALA A 67 -0.83 8.69 11.07
CA ALA A 67 -1.07 9.84 10.19
C ALA A 67 -0.66 9.52 8.73
N PRO A 68 -1.40 8.65 8.01
CA PRO A 68 -1.01 8.20 6.68
C PRO A 68 -1.08 9.32 5.62
N ILE A 69 -1.91 10.35 5.86
CA ILE A 69 -2.10 11.48 4.95
C ILE A 69 -0.91 12.45 5.00
N LEU A 70 -0.20 12.48 6.14
CA LEU A 70 0.88 13.43 6.37
C LEU A 70 2.12 13.07 5.56
N HIS A 71 2.80 14.07 4.99
CA HIS A 71 4.01 13.85 4.23
C HIS A 71 5.18 13.47 5.16
N VAL A 72 5.99 12.49 4.75
CA VAL A 72 7.19 12.04 5.48
C VAL A 72 8.10 13.20 5.90
N GLU A 73 8.32 14.18 5.03
CA GLU A 73 9.13 15.37 5.36
C GLU A 73 8.48 16.31 6.37
N GLN A 74 7.14 16.40 6.41
CA GLN A 74 6.42 17.14 7.46
C GLN A 74 6.58 16.40 8.80
N ILE A 75 6.44 15.07 8.82
CA ILE A 75 6.66 14.26 10.03
C ILE A 75 8.09 14.43 10.55
N LYS A 76 9.09 14.32 9.67
CA LYS A 76 10.50 14.53 10.04
C LYS A 76 10.73 15.92 10.62
N TYR A 77 10.10 16.94 10.06
CA TYR A 77 10.22 18.30 10.56
C TYR A 77 9.52 18.47 11.92
N ALA A 78 8.31 17.94 12.07
CA ALA A 78 7.56 17.95 13.32
C ALA A 78 8.29 17.22 14.45
N LEU A 79 8.85 16.05 14.18
CA LEU A 79 9.67 15.30 15.14
C LEU A 79 10.91 16.09 15.52
N ARG A 80 11.55 16.78 14.57
CA ARG A 80 12.70 17.64 14.87
C ARG A 80 12.33 18.81 15.79
N LEU A 81 11.18 19.45 15.57
CA LEU A 81 10.68 20.53 16.42
C LEU A 81 10.32 20.05 17.83
N ASN A 82 9.75 18.85 17.95
CA ASN A 82 9.29 18.28 19.22
C ASN A 82 10.34 17.35 19.87
N HIS A 83 11.63 17.59 19.63
CA HIS A 83 12.74 16.83 20.22
C HIS A 83 12.61 15.29 20.09
N ASN A 84 12.21 14.82 18.91
CA ASN A 84 11.96 13.40 18.59
C ASN A 84 10.89 12.73 19.47
N ASN A 85 10.00 13.49 20.10
CA ASN A 85 8.88 12.95 20.84
C ASN A 85 7.70 12.63 19.91
N VAL A 86 7.47 11.35 19.68
CA VAL A 86 6.40 10.84 18.81
C VAL A 86 5.01 11.12 19.39
N HIS A 87 4.84 11.00 20.71
CA HIS A 87 3.54 11.14 21.36
C HIS A 87 2.98 12.55 21.13
N VAL A 88 3.80 13.58 21.31
CA VAL A 88 3.42 14.98 21.09
C VAL A 88 3.02 15.22 19.62
N VAL A 89 3.77 14.65 18.67
CA VAL A 89 3.44 14.80 17.23
C VAL A 89 2.13 14.11 16.89
N ILE A 90 1.87 12.93 17.46
CA ILE A 90 0.61 12.20 17.27
C ILE A 90 -0.55 12.97 17.90
N GLU A 91 -0.41 13.47 19.13
CA GLU A 91 -1.44 14.27 19.80
C GLU A 91 -1.77 15.52 18.99
N ASN A 92 -0.76 16.25 18.52
CA ASN A 92 -0.95 17.41 17.65
C ASN A 92 -1.70 17.05 16.37
N TYR A 93 -1.39 15.91 15.76
CA TYR A 93 -2.12 15.43 14.58
C TYR A 93 -3.58 15.10 14.87
N LEU A 94 -3.85 14.41 15.98
CA LEU A 94 -5.22 14.08 16.41
C LEU A 94 -6.02 15.33 16.76
N ASN A 95 -5.36 16.36 17.29
CA ASN A 95 -5.96 17.67 17.58
C ASN A 95 -6.13 18.54 16.32
N GLY A 96 -5.73 18.06 15.14
CA GLY A 96 -5.86 18.81 13.88
C GLY A 96 -4.88 19.97 13.73
N VAL A 97 -3.77 19.96 14.48
CA VAL A 97 -2.71 20.96 14.33
C VAL A 97 -2.04 20.80 12.97
N GLU A 98 -1.86 21.92 12.26
CA GLU A 98 -1.21 21.92 10.95
C GLU A 98 0.29 21.63 11.07
N PHE A 99 0.82 20.86 10.10
CA PHE A 99 2.23 20.51 10.03
C PHE A 99 2.92 21.21 8.86
N PRO A 100 3.74 22.23 9.11
CA PRO A 100 4.46 22.92 8.05
C PRO A 100 5.55 22.02 7.44
N PHE A 101 5.89 22.30 6.18
CA PHE A 101 7.06 21.70 5.53
C PHE A 101 8.36 22.34 6.06
N PRO A 102 9.49 21.61 6.05
CA PRO A 102 10.77 22.18 6.43
C PRO A 102 11.19 23.32 5.48
N PRO A 103 11.93 24.32 5.97
CA PRO A 103 12.38 25.45 5.14
C PRO A 103 13.27 24.98 3.99
N GLY A 104 12.98 25.46 2.78
CA GLY A 104 13.68 25.06 1.56
C GLY A 104 13.22 23.73 0.95
N PHE A 105 12.16 23.11 1.50
CA PHE A 105 11.50 21.98 0.87
C PHE A 105 10.37 22.46 -0.03
N THR A 106 10.55 22.31 -1.34
CA THR A 106 9.45 22.39 -2.30
C THR A 106 8.89 20.97 -2.45
N PRO A 107 7.63 20.71 -2.04
CA PRO A 107 7.02 19.42 -2.33
C PRO A 107 6.99 19.26 -3.84
N SER A 108 7.80 18.33 -4.37
CA SER A 108 7.58 17.85 -5.73
C SER A 108 6.15 17.34 -5.76
N PRO A 109 5.29 17.77 -6.70
CA PRO A 109 3.94 17.24 -6.82
C PRO A 109 4.09 15.73 -6.92
N ARG A 110 3.73 15.03 -5.84
CA ARG A 110 3.64 13.58 -5.89
C ARG A 110 2.68 13.30 -7.04
N PRO A 111 3.03 12.42 -7.99
CA PRO A 111 2.00 11.87 -8.86
C PRO A 111 1.00 11.26 -7.90
N VAL A 112 -0.14 11.93 -7.76
CA VAL A 112 -1.27 11.36 -7.07
C VAL A 112 -1.44 10.03 -7.79
N ASN A 113 -1.33 8.92 -7.09
CA ASN A 113 -1.72 7.61 -7.64
C ASN A 113 -3.25 7.64 -7.78
N LEU A 114 -3.78 8.58 -8.57
CA LEU A 114 -4.99 8.39 -9.34
C LEU A 114 -4.57 7.38 -10.41
N ASN A 115 -4.80 6.12 -10.08
CA ASN A 115 -5.26 5.09 -10.99
C ASN A 115 -4.98 5.36 -12.47
N HIS A 116 -4.03 4.60 -13.05
CA HIS A 116 -4.20 4.02 -14.39
C HIS A 116 -4.92 4.93 -15.41
N ALA A 117 -4.22 5.94 -15.92
CA ALA A 117 -4.64 6.60 -17.15
C ALA A 117 -3.42 7.11 -17.90
N ASN A 118 -3.05 6.37 -18.94
CA ASN A 118 -2.36 6.83 -20.16
C ASN A 118 -1.30 7.92 -19.99
N VAL A 119 -0.05 7.52 -19.74
CA VAL A 119 1.10 8.24 -20.31
C VAL A 119 1.54 7.47 -21.55
N VAL A 120 0.77 7.66 -22.62
CA VAL A 120 1.29 7.52 -23.98
C VAL A 120 1.98 8.85 -24.27
N ASN A 121 3.26 8.78 -24.64
CA ASN A 121 4.17 9.87 -25.00
C ASN A 121 4.79 10.66 -23.84
N GLY A 122 6.09 10.46 -23.65
CA GLY A 122 6.90 11.38 -22.85
C GLY A 122 8.22 10.83 -22.33
N ASN A 123 9.05 10.23 -23.18
CA ASN A 123 10.51 10.32 -23.11
C ASN A 123 11.19 10.22 -21.71
N ASP A 124 10.80 9.25 -20.88
CA ASP A 124 11.60 8.88 -19.71
C ASP A 124 12.72 7.96 -20.16
N ASN A 125 13.92 8.52 -20.35
CA ASN A 125 15.16 7.80 -20.55
C ASN A 125 15.56 7.07 -19.25
N ASN A 126 14.71 6.14 -18.81
CA ASN A 126 15.02 5.23 -17.72
C ASN A 126 15.85 4.08 -18.30
N THR A 127 17.17 4.26 -18.30
CA THR A 127 18.16 3.32 -18.85
C THR A 127 18.34 2.04 -18.02
N ASP A 128 17.46 1.79 -17.03
CA ASP A 128 17.48 0.55 -16.25
C ASP A 128 16.71 -0.55 -17.00
N PRO A 129 17.38 -1.59 -17.54
CA PRO A 129 16.72 -2.66 -18.29
C PRO A 129 15.72 -3.46 -17.45
N ARG A 130 15.78 -3.37 -16.11
CA ARG A 130 14.82 -4.02 -15.20
C ARG A 130 13.50 -3.25 -15.09
N LYS A 131 13.44 -2.01 -15.58
CA LYS A 131 12.26 -1.14 -15.53
C LYS A 131 11.58 -0.97 -16.89
N ILE A 132 12.08 -1.65 -17.92
CA ILE A 132 11.46 -1.66 -19.25
C ILE A 132 10.25 -2.60 -19.18
N SER A 133 9.05 -2.01 -19.15
CA SER A 133 7.82 -2.78 -19.32
C SER A 133 7.74 -3.28 -20.76
N ASN A 134 7.91 -4.59 -20.96
CA ASN A 134 7.69 -5.23 -22.26
C ASN A 134 6.20 -5.61 -22.48
N ILE A 135 5.29 -5.07 -21.66
CA ILE A 135 3.86 -5.34 -21.76
C ILE A 135 3.29 -4.45 -22.86
N LYS A 136 2.99 -5.07 -24.02
CA LYS A 136 2.29 -4.41 -25.12
C LYS A 136 0.78 -4.46 -24.88
N GLN A 137 0.08 -3.44 -25.33
CA GLN A 137 -1.38 -3.42 -25.32
C GLN A 137 -1.88 -4.40 -26.38
N ASP A 138 -2.32 -5.58 -25.96
CA ASP A 138 -2.93 -6.56 -26.86
C ASP A 138 -4.42 -6.25 -27.05
N ASN A 139 -4.91 -6.41 -28.28
CA ASN A 139 -6.34 -6.40 -28.52
C ASN A 139 -6.97 -7.69 -27.96
N LEU A 140 -7.69 -7.56 -26.85
CA LEU A 140 -8.28 -8.69 -26.14
C LEU A 140 -9.39 -9.38 -26.94
N LEU A 141 -10.08 -8.67 -27.84
CA LEU A 141 -11.14 -9.25 -28.68
C LEU A 141 -10.54 -10.24 -29.67
N THR A 142 -9.45 -9.86 -30.33
CA THR A 142 -8.75 -10.74 -31.28
C THR A 142 -8.01 -11.86 -30.56
N LYS A 143 -7.41 -11.57 -29.41
CA LYS A 143 -6.66 -12.56 -28.61
C LYS A 143 -7.51 -13.71 -28.10
N TYR A 144 -8.74 -13.42 -27.68
CA TYR A 144 -9.66 -14.40 -27.11
C TYR A 144 -10.82 -14.79 -28.04
N ASN A 145 -10.81 -14.29 -29.28
CA ASN A 145 -11.84 -14.50 -30.30
C ASN A 145 -13.27 -14.26 -29.78
N VAL A 146 -13.49 -13.10 -29.16
CA VAL A 146 -14.79 -12.74 -28.56
C VAL A 146 -15.64 -11.96 -29.56
N THR A 147 -16.80 -12.50 -29.93
CA THR A 147 -17.80 -11.86 -30.80
C THR A 147 -18.92 -11.20 -29.99
N ASP A 148 -19.70 -10.32 -30.64
CA ASP A 148 -20.75 -9.52 -29.98
C ASP A 148 -22.01 -10.31 -29.61
N ASP A 149 -22.15 -11.53 -30.12
CA ASP A 149 -23.28 -12.45 -29.95
C ASP A 149 -22.92 -13.71 -29.15
N MET A 150 -21.66 -13.86 -28.76
CA MET A 150 -21.11 -15.09 -28.17
C MET A 150 -21.87 -15.58 -26.92
N PHE A 151 -22.38 -14.65 -26.10
CA PHE A 151 -23.08 -14.95 -24.85
C PHE A 151 -24.48 -14.33 -24.78
N SER A 152 -25.08 -13.93 -25.92
CA SER A 152 -26.40 -13.28 -25.93
C SER A 152 -27.53 -14.20 -25.48
N ASN A 153 -27.34 -15.52 -25.62
CA ASN A 153 -28.34 -16.54 -25.31
C ASN A 153 -28.13 -17.22 -23.95
N VAL A 154 -27.19 -16.74 -23.12
CA VAL A 154 -26.90 -17.34 -21.81
C VAL A 154 -27.63 -16.57 -20.72
N ILE A 155 -28.74 -17.15 -20.25
CA ILE A 155 -29.61 -16.57 -19.21
C ILE A 155 -29.03 -16.84 -17.81
N GLU A 156 -28.39 -17.99 -17.61
CA GLU A 156 -27.72 -18.35 -16.35
C GLU A 156 -26.65 -19.41 -16.64
N PHE A 157 -25.48 -19.30 -16.01
CA PHE A 157 -24.43 -20.32 -16.15
C PHE A 157 -24.71 -21.43 -15.14
N ASP A 158 -25.45 -22.47 -15.55
CA ASP A 158 -25.78 -23.62 -14.69
C ASP A 158 -24.55 -24.42 -14.23
N HIS A 159 -23.39 -24.23 -14.89
CA HIS A 159 -22.17 -24.98 -14.64
C HIS A 159 -20.97 -24.05 -14.45
N PRO A 160 -19.97 -24.44 -13.62
CA PRO A 160 -18.77 -23.64 -13.43
C PRO A 160 -18.00 -23.51 -14.75
N MET A 161 -17.87 -22.28 -15.20
CA MET A 161 -17.22 -21.92 -16.46
C MET A 161 -15.71 -22.22 -16.41
N ASP A 162 -15.16 -22.79 -17.48
CA ASP A 162 -13.72 -22.98 -17.61
C ASP A 162 -12.98 -21.63 -17.59
N LEU A 163 -11.70 -21.62 -17.22
CA LEU A 163 -10.91 -20.39 -17.09
C LEU A 163 -10.87 -19.58 -18.39
N LEU A 164 -10.78 -20.25 -19.55
CA LEU A 164 -10.78 -19.57 -20.85
C LEU A 164 -12.13 -18.90 -21.13
N GLN A 165 -13.20 -19.67 -20.93
CA GLN A 165 -14.57 -19.20 -21.09
C GLN A 165 -14.86 -18.02 -20.15
N ARG A 166 -14.41 -18.09 -18.88
CA ARG A 166 -14.55 -16.99 -17.91
C ARG A 166 -13.86 -15.72 -18.38
N LYS A 167 -12.68 -15.83 -19.00
CA LYS A 167 -11.97 -14.67 -19.58
C LYS A 167 -12.76 -14.08 -20.75
N GLN A 168 -13.27 -14.92 -21.65
CA GLN A 168 -14.11 -14.48 -22.77
C GLN A 168 -15.38 -13.76 -22.28
N TYR A 169 -16.05 -14.32 -21.27
CA TYR A 169 -17.23 -13.72 -20.67
C TYR A 169 -16.94 -12.37 -20.00
N MET A 170 -15.83 -12.24 -19.26
CA MET A 170 -15.45 -10.95 -18.67
C MET A 170 -15.21 -9.88 -19.73
N ILE A 171 -14.54 -10.23 -20.83
CA ILE A 171 -14.30 -9.31 -21.95
C ILE A 171 -15.62 -8.91 -22.61
N TYR A 172 -16.49 -9.88 -22.88
CA TYR A 172 -17.83 -9.64 -23.43
C TYR A 172 -18.65 -8.71 -22.53
N LYS A 173 -18.75 -9.04 -21.22
CA LYS A 173 -19.49 -8.25 -20.23
C LYS A 173 -18.99 -6.81 -20.16
N ALA A 174 -17.67 -6.62 -20.06
CA ALA A 174 -17.08 -5.29 -20.04
C ALA A 174 -17.44 -4.47 -21.29
N ARG A 175 -17.53 -5.11 -22.46
CA ARG A 175 -17.95 -4.46 -23.71
C ARG A 175 -19.43 -4.05 -23.67
N GLN A 176 -20.31 -4.93 -23.18
CA GLN A 176 -21.74 -4.60 -23.06
C GLN A 176 -21.97 -3.48 -22.05
N ASP A 177 -21.30 -3.54 -20.89
CA ASP A 177 -21.36 -2.48 -19.87
C ASP A 177 -20.86 -1.14 -20.44
N MET A 178 -19.80 -1.15 -21.25
CA MET A 178 -19.31 0.05 -21.94
C MET A 178 -20.32 0.57 -22.98
N LYS A 179 -20.93 -0.31 -23.78
CA LYS A 179 -21.98 0.06 -24.74
C LYS A 179 -23.17 0.74 -24.03
N GLN A 180 -23.59 0.21 -22.88
CA GLN A 180 -24.65 0.81 -22.06
C GLN A 180 -24.26 2.18 -21.50
N ARG A 181 -23.01 2.33 -21.04
CA ARG A 181 -22.51 3.63 -20.56
C ARG A 181 -22.46 4.67 -21.68
N LEU A 182 -22.10 4.26 -22.89
CA LEU A 182 -22.11 5.10 -24.07
C LEU A 182 -23.53 5.47 -24.51
N SER A 183 -24.49 4.54 -24.46
CA SER A 183 -25.89 4.86 -24.76
C SER A 183 -26.52 5.81 -23.76
N ASN A 184 -26.04 5.83 -22.51
CA ASN A 184 -26.55 6.71 -21.46
C ASN A 184 -26.00 8.15 -21.54
N ASN A 185 -25.29 8.53 -22.62
CA ASN A 185 -24.77 9.88 -22.90
C ASN A 185 -23.99 10.51 -21.73
N ASP A 186 -23.21 9.71 -20.98
CA ASP A 186 -22.33 10.26 -19.95
C ASP A 186 -21.23 11.12 -20.64
N PRO A 187 -21.16 12.44 -20.34
CA PRO A 187 -20.32 13.39 -21.07
C PRO A 187 -18.84 13.01 -21.06
N LYS A 188 -18.38 12.27 -20.03
CA LYS A 188 -17.00 11.81 -19.92
C LYS A 188 -16.61 10.78 -20.99
N TRP A 189 -17.55 9.96 -21.44
CA TRP A 189 -17.28 8.86 -22.38
C TRP A 189 -17.55 9.24 -23.83
N VAL A 190 -18.53 10.14 -24.07
CA VAL A 190 -18.81 10.67 -25.41
C VAL A 190 -17.61 11.43 -25.96
N SER A 191 -16.88 12.17 -25.13
CA SER A 191 -15.67 12.91 -25.56
C SER A 191 -14.52 12.01 -26.01
N LEU A 192 -14.55 10.71 -25.71
CA LEU A 192 -13.52 9.75 -26.12
C LEU A 192 -13.81 9.11 -27.49
N LEU A 193 -14.97 9.40 -28.09
CA LEU A 193 -15.39 8.91 -29.41
C LEU A 193 -15.16 9.92 -30.55
N GLN A 194 -14.76 11.16 -30.23
CA GLN A 194 -14.33 12.18 -31.20
C GLN A 194 -12.84 12.03 -31.52
#